data_AF-A0A0D2B6V3-F1
#
_entry.id   AF-A0A0D2B6V3-F1
#
_cell.length_a   1.000
_cell.length_b   1.000
_cell.length_c   1.000
_cell.angle_alpha   90.00
_cell.angle_beta   90.00
_cell.angle_gamma   90.00
#
_symmetry.space_group_name_H-M   'P 1'
#
loop_
_entity.id
_entity.type
_entity.pdbx_description
1 polymer ?
#
loop_
_entity_poly.entity_id
_entity_poly.type
_entity_poly.pdbx_seq_one_letter_code
_entity_poly.pdbx_strand_id
1 'polypeptide(L)'
;MSVPKSLPTFEDIEKNSPPYSAWGVWENPQLGALNYLSDSVVLKAVKEEIQTGSRVGLNLPLDFVDPPLLNRRGFERQIINKAPRVINDDVITFNTQGSSQWDSFRHFAYQDEAKFYNKSLPESKETKATSSVTQSDIHDDPNSGVNGMEAWSASGVAGRGVLIDYYAWAEKKGIHYDPLGTHAIRLSEVKEIIEDSNIELRPGDIFILRTGSYDYAAGSSEPEDVCYRFVRPIN
;
A
#
# COMPACT_ATOMS: atom_id res chain seq x y z
N MET A 1 10.43 13.59 -12.72
CA MET A 1 9.76 14.44 -11.71
C MET A 1 10.79 14.87 -10.69
N SER A 2 10.70 16.11 -10.21
CA SER A 2 11.67 16.63 -9.22
C SER A 2 11.15 16.41 -7.80
N VAL A 3 12.00 15.89 -6.91
CA VAL A 3 11.65 15.73 -5.49
C VAL A 3 11.46 17.14 -4.89
N PRO A 4 10.37 17.42 -4.13
CA PRO A 4 10.18 18.70 -3.49
C PRO A 4 11.42 19.11 -2.67
N LYS A 5 11.87 20.36 -2.79
CA LYS A 5 13.07 20.87 -2.11
C LYS A 5 12.96 20.84 -0.58
N SER A 6 11.74 20.87 -0.04
CA SER A 6 11.43 20.76 1.38
C SER A 6 10.05 20.15 1.55
N LEU A 7 9.91 19.21 2.48
CA LEU A 7 8.61 18.65 2.86
C LEU A 7 8.01 19.46 4.01
N PRO A 8 6.69 19.63 4.07
CA PRO A 8 6.06 20.22 5.24
C PRO A 8 6.32 19.33 6.46
N THR A 9 6.50 19.95 7.62
CA THR A 9 6.55 19.23 8.89
C THR A 9 5.18 18.66 9.23
N PHE A 10 5.12 17.77 10.23
CA PHE A 10 3.84 17.25 10.70
C PHE A 10 2.96 18.38 11.26
N GLU A 11 3.57 19.32 11.97
CA GLU A 11 2.92 20.51 12.53
C GLU A 11 2.42 21.47 11.43
N ASP A 12 3.08 21.50 10.28
CA ASP A 12 2.63 22.31 9.13
C ASP A 12 1.34 21.71 8.52
N ILE A 13 1.26 20.39 8.38
CA ILE A 13 0.10 19.73 7.75
C ILE A 13 -1.08 19.54 8.69
N GLU A 14 -0.88 19.60 10.02
CA GLU A 14 -1.97 19.55 11.01
C GLU A 14 -3.03 20.62 10.73
N LYS A 15 -2.62 21.79 10.27
CA LYS A 15 -3.48 22.95 9.99
C LYS A 15 -4.13 22.95 8.61
N ASN A 16 -3.86 21.93 7.79
CA ASN A 16 -4.46 21.84 6.47
C ASN A 16 -5.96 21.56 6.57
N SER A 17 -6.66 21.68 5.43
CA SER A 17 -8.05 21.26 5.31
C SER A 17 -8.15 20.24 4.16
N PRO A 18 -8.35 18.95 4.46
CA PRO A 18 -8.50 18.34 5.79
C PRO A 18 -7.25 18.40 6.67
N PRO A 19 -7.39 18.34 8.01
CA PRO A 19 -6.23 18.34 8.91
C PRO A 19 -5.36 17.12 8.64
N TYR A 20 -4.05 17.29 8.82
CA TYR A 20 -3.02 16.27 8.55
C TYR A 20 -2.93 15.81 7.09
N SER A 21 -3.51 16.56 6.15
CA SER A 21 -3.45 16.21 4.73
C SER A 21 -2.15 16.67 4.08
N ALA A 22 -1.50 15.80 3.30
CA ALA A 22 -0.35 16.16 2.45
C ALA A 22 -0.79 16.70 1.07
N TRP A 23 -1.95 17.35 0.99
CA TRP A 23 -2.51 17.76 -0.29
C TRP A 23 -1.75 18.94 -0.89
N GLY A 24 -1.43 18.83 -2.18
CA GLY A 24 -0.65 19.86 -2.88
C GLY A 24 0.85 19.83 -2.61
N VAL A 25 1.35 18.84 -1.85
CA VAL A 25 2.79 18.65 -1.60
C VAL A 25 3.54 18.24 -2.87
N TRP A 26 2.92 17.40 -3.69
CA TRP A 26 3.58 16.79 -4.84
C TRP A 26 3.14 17.39 -6.17
N GLU A 27 4.09 17.48 -7.11
CA GLU A 27 3.92 18.04 -8.46
C GLU A 27 2.81 17.30 -9.23
N ASN A 28 2.88 15.97 -9.28
CA ASN A 28 1.82 15.15 -9.83
C ASN A 28 0.95 14.57 -8.71
N PRO A 29 -0.28 15.09 -8.47
CA PRO A 29 -1.14 14.56 -7.42
C PRO A 29 -1.54 13.10 -7.67
N GLN A 30 -1.71 12.65 -8.92
CA GLN A 30 -2.17 11.28 -9.18
C GLN A 30 -1.16 10.23 -8.71
N LEU A 31 0.09 10.64 -8.48
CA LEU A 31 1.15 9.81 -7.92
C LEU A 31 1.35 10.03 -6.41
N GLY A 32 0.92 11.16 -5.84
CA GLY A 32 1.11 11.46 -4.41
C GLY A 32 2.57 11.25 -3.98
N ALA A 33 2.81 10.49 -2.90
CA ALA A 33 4.17 10.16 -2.45
C ALA A 33 5.01 9.39 -3.49
N LEU A 34 4.41 8.74 -4.50
CA LEU A 34 5.17 8.07 -5.56
C LEU A 34 5.98 9.05 -6.43
N ASN A 35 5.75 10.36 -6.33
CA ASN A 35 6.65 11.37 -6.92
C ASN A 35 8.11 11.25 -6.42
N TYR A 36 8.34 10.65 -5.24
CA TYR A 36 9.70 10.39 -4.75
C TYR A 36 10.43 9.32 -5.56
N LEU A 37 9.70 8.44 -6.26
CA LEU A 37 10.25 7.36 -7.09
C LEU A 37 10.68 7.90 -8.46
N SER A 38 11.47 8.97 -8.46
CA SER A 38 12.08 9.53 -9.66
C SER A 38 13.13 8.59 -10.26
N ASP A 39 13.38 8.70 -11.57
CA ASP A 39 14.38 7.89 -12.28
C ASP A 39 15.75 7.89 -11.60
N SER A 40 16.18 9.03 -11.05
CA SER A 40 17.47 9.14 -10.34
C SER A 40 17.49 8.38 -9.02
N VAL A 41 16.37 8.40 -8.27
CA VAL A 41 16.22 7.65 -7.02
C VAL A 41 16.18 6.15 -7.29
N VAL A 42 15.39 5.71 -8.28
CA VAL A 42 15.30 4.30 -8.68
C VAL A 42 16.64 3.80 -9.20
N LEU A 43 17.31 4.57 -10.06
CA LEU A 43 18.63 4.21 -10.58
C LEU A 43 19.68 4.12 -9.48
N LYS A 44 19.64 5.02 -8.49
CA LYS A 44 20.53 4.96 -7.32
C LYS A 44 20.30 3.67 -6.53
N ALA A 45 19.04 3.34 -6.23
CA ALA A 45 18.69 2.11 -5.52
C ALA A 45 19.19 0.85 -6.25
N VAL A 46 18.99 0.79 -7.57
CA VAL A 46 19.48 -0.33 -8.40
C VAL A 46 21.00 -0.47 -8.33
N LYS A 47 21.74 0.65 -8.41
CA LYS A 47 23.22 0.64 -8.39
C LYS A 47 23.80 0.25 -7.04
N GLU A 48 23.14 0.64 -5.94
CA GLU A 48 23.66 0.46 -4.59
C GLU A 48 23.19 -0.85 -3.94
N GLU A 49 21.94 -1.27 -4.16
CA GLU A 49 21.32 -2.35 -3.37
C GLU A 49 21.37 -3.73 -4.06
N ILE A 50 21.37 -3.78 -5.41
CA ILE A 50 21.36 -5.06 -6.14
C ILE A 50 22.80 -5.60 -6.27
N GLN A 51 23.20 -6.40 -5.27
CA GLN A 51 24.56 -6.98 -5.22
C GLN A 51 24.60 -8.48 -5.56
N THR A 52 23.55 -9.24 -5.24
CA THR A 52 23.56 -10.72 -5.33
C THR A 52 22.61 -11.30 -6.37
N GLY A 53 21.64 -10.53 -6.85
CA GLY A 53 20.58 -11.01 -7.75
C GLY A 53 19.54 -11.91 -7.07
N SER A 54 19.56 -12.04 -5.74
CA SER A 54 18.54 -12.78 -4.98
C SER A 54 17.17 -12.11 -5.08
N ARG A 55 16.10 -12.92 -5.13
CA ARG A 55 14.72 -12.45 -5.30
C ARG A 55 13.82 -13.16 -4.31
N VAL A 56 12.93 -12.40 -3.67
CA VAL A 56 11.91 -12.89 -2.73
C VAL A 56 10.54 -12.41 -3.22
N GLY A 57 9.59 -13.33 -3.37
CA GLY A 57 8.21 -12.98 -3.69
C GLY A 57 7.47 -12.56 -2.43
N LEU A 58 6.77 -11.43 -2.48
CA LEU A 58 5.96 -10.90 -1.36
C LEU A 58 4.45 -11.08 -1.59
N ASN A 59 4.09 -11.85 -2.63
CA ASN A 59 2.71 -12.09 -2.99
C ASN A 59 2.18 -13.34 -2.30
N LEU A 60 1.04 -13.21 -1.66
CA LEU A 60 0.22 -14.33 -1.23
C LEU A 60 -0.50 -14.95 -2.43
N PRO A 61 -0.84 -16.26 -2.36
CA PRO A 61 -1.85 -16.83 -3.24
C PRO A 61 -3.16 -16.01 -3.20
N LEU A 62 -3.88 -15.94 -4.31
CA LEU A 62 -5.14 -15.19 -4.39
C LEU A 62 -6.27 -15.81 -3.56
N ASP A 63 -6.12 -17.08 -3.21
CA ASP A 63 -7.00 -17.90 -2.38
C ASP A 63 -6.45 -18.12 -0.96
N PHE A 64 -5.40 -17.39 -0.55
CA PHE A 64 -4.80 -17.56 0.78
C PHE A 64 -5.77 -17.24 1.92
N VAL A 65 -6.67 -16.26 1.72
CA VAL A 65 -7.66 -15.84 2.71
C VAL A 65 -9.04 -16.28 2.25
N ASP A 66 -9.45 -17.45 2.74
CA ASP A 66 -10.74 -18.09 2.45
C ASP A 66 -11.33 -18.66 3.76
N PRO A 67 -12.52 -18.20 4.21
CA PRO A 67 -13.43 -17.26 3.57
C PRO A 67 -12.85 -15.83 3.48
N PRO A 68 -13.24 -15.05 2.45
CA PRO A 68 -12.77 -13.68 2.26
C PRO A 68 -13.22 -12.77 3.42
N LEU A 69 -12.33 -11.86 3.82
CA LEU A 69 -12.59 -10.90 4.90
C LEU A 69 -13.64 -9.86 4.50
N LEU A 70 -14.28 -9.25 5.49
CA LEU A 70 -15.14 -8.07 5.33
C LEU A 70 -16.27 -8.25 4.30
N ASN A 71 -16.85 -9.45 4.24
CA ASN A 71 -17.91 -9.82 3.28
C ASN A 71 -17.53 -9.56 1.81
N ARG A 72 -16.24 -9.61 1.49
CA ARG A 72 -15.76 -9.44 0.12
C ARG A 72 -16.09 -10.67 -0.73
N ARG A 73 -16.01 -10.49 -2.05
CA ARG A 73 -16.10 -11.60 -3.00
C ARG A 73 -14.81 -12.44 -2.93
N GLY A 74 -14.98 -13.75 -2.79
CA GLY A 74 -13.87 -14.71 -2.78
C GLY A 74 -13.19 -14.84 -4.14
N PHE A 75 -12.05 -15.52 -4.16
CA PHE A 75 -11.36 -15.87 -5.40
C PHE A 75 -12.03 -17.07 -6.07
N GLU A 76 -12.38 -16.92 -7.34
CA GLU A 76 -12.90 -17.98 -8.19
C GLU A 76 -12.01 -18.10 -9.43
N ARG A 77 -11.67 -19.35 -9.82
CA ARG A 77 -10.92 -19.65 -11.05
C ARG A 77 -11.62 -20.70 -11.88
N GLN A 78 -11.83 -20.40 -13.16
CA GLN A 78 -12.31 -21.33 -14.17
C GLN A 78 -11.24 -21.56 -15.23
N ILE A 79 -10.77 -22.80 -15.36
CA ILE A 79 -9.81 -23.21 -16.41
C ILE A 79 -10.59 -23.68 -17.65
N ILE A 80 -10.18 -23.19 -18.82
CA ILE A 80 -10.84 -23.39 -20.11
C ILE A 80 -9.87 -24.12 -21.05
N ASN A 81 -10.22 -25.35 -21.41
CA ASN A 81 -9.49 -26.12 -22.43
C ASN A 81 -9.91 -25.67 -23.85
N LYS A 82 -8.96 -25.30 -24.71
CA LYS A 82 -9.18 -24.84 -26.09
C LYS A 82 -9.03 -25.97 -27.12
N ALA A 83 -9.56 -27.14 -26.80
CA ALA A 83 -9.57 -28.29 -27.70
C ALA A 83 -10.15 -27.92 -29.09
N PRO A 84 -9.62 -28.53 -30.19
CA PRO A 84 -8.64 -29.61 -30.22
C PRO A 84 -7.19 -29.15 -30.04
N ARG A 85 -6.92 -27.85 -29.89
CA ARG A 85 -5.56 -27.38 -29.58
C ARG A 85 -5.25 -27.67 -28.11
N VAL A 86 -4.00 -28.02 -27.82
CA VAL A 86 -3.51 -28.26 -26.45
C VAL A 86 -3.16 -26.92 -25.80
N ILE A 87 -4.18 -26.13 -25.47
CA ILE A 87 -4.07 -24.78 -24.92
C ILE A 87 -5.10 -24.63 -23.78
N ASN A 88 -4.71 -23.92 -22.71
CA ASN A 88 -5.62 -23.54 -21.64
C ASN A 88 -5.66 -22.01 -21.52
N ASP A 89 -6.86 -21.47 -21.29
CA ASP A 89 -7.11 -20.11 -20.80
C ASP A 89 -7.73 -20.20 -19.40
N ASP A 90 -7.62 -19.16 -18.59
CA ASP A 90 -8.29 -19.08 -17.29
C ASP A 90 -9.15 -17.81 -17.22
N VAL A 91 -10.30 -17.91 -16.52
CA VAL A 91 -11.08 -16.76 -16.07
C VAL A 91 -10.98 -16.72 -14.55
N ILE A 92 -10.53 -15.58 -14.01
CA ILE A 92 -10.51 -15.33 -12.57
C ILE A 92 -11.51 -14.24 -12.21
N THR A 93 -12.19 -14.43 -11.07
CA THR A 93 -13.04 -13.40 -10.45
C THR A 93 -12.59 -13.25 -9.01
N PHE A 94 -12.30 -12.03 -8.58
CA PHE A 94 -11.85 -11.76 -7.23
C PHE A 94 -12.11 -10.31 -6.84
N ASN A 95 -12.14 -10.03 -5.53
CA ASN A 95 -12.10 -8.67 -5.02
C ASN A 95 -10.64 -8.17 -4.99
N THR A 96 -10.37 -6.98 -5.51
CA THR A 96 -9.01 -6.42 -5.60
C THR A 96 -8.36 -6.10 -4.25
N GLN A 97 -9.12 -6.20 -3.15
CA GLN A 97 -8.65 -6.10 -1.77
C GLN A 97 -8.60 -7.48 -1.06
N GLY A 98 -8.48 -8.58 -1.81
CA GLY A 98 -8.60 -9.94 -1.27
C GLY A 98 -7.29 -10.66 -0.97
N SER A 99 -6.15 -10.14 -1.40
CA SER A 99 -4.82 -10.77 -1.25
C SER A 99 -3.74 -9.68 -1.20
N SER A 100 -2.46 -10.01 -1.43
CA SER A 100 -1.38 -9.00 -1.53
C SER A 100 -1.78 -7.89 -2.51
N GLN A 101 -1.82 -6.65 -2.02
CA GLN A 101 -2.48 -5.54 -2.71
C GLN A 101 -1.77 -4.21 -2.53
N TRP A 102 -2.10 -3.27 -3.41
CA TRP A 102 -1.86 -1.84 -3.26
C TRP A 102 -3.21 -1.11 -3.21
N ASP A 103 -3.36 -0.21 -2.25
CA ASP A 103 -4.57 0.61 -2.13
C ASP A 103 -4.35 1.97 -2.77
N SER A 104 -5.04 2.21 -3.88
CA SER A 104 -4.99 3.51 -4.57
C SER A 104 -5.57 4.64 -3.73
N PHE A 105 -5.30 5.89 -4.11
CA PHE A 105 -5.81 7.07 -3.39
C PHE A 105 -7.35 7.22 -3.43
N ARG A 106 -8.06 6.41 -4.22
CA ARG A 106 -9.53 6.31 -4.21
C ARG A 106 -10.08 5.18 -3.33
N HIS A 107 -9.23 4.42 -2.63
CA HIS A 107 -9.70 3.28 -1.82
C HIS A 107 -10.45 3.72 -0.56
N PHE A 108 -9.91 4.73 0.15
CA PHE A 108 -10.46 5.15 1.44
C PHE A 108 -10.41 6.68 1.57
N ALA A 109 -11.58 7.29 1.76
CA ALA A 109 -11.72 8.73 1.92
C ALA A 109 -11.39 9.17 3.36
N TYR A 110 -11.09 10.45 3.51
CA TYR A 110 -11.16 11.14 4.79
C TYR A 110 -12.64 11.21 5.22
N GLN A 111 -13.00 10.44 6.25
CA GLN A 111 -14.41 10.16 6.57
C GLN A 111 -15.19 11.40 7.00
N ASP A 112 -14.63 12.23 7.90
CA ASP A 112 -15.35 13.40 8.44
C ASP A 112 -15.68 14.45 7.38
N GLU A 113 -14.87 14.54 6.31
CA GLU A 113 -15.10 15.49 5.21
C GLU A 113 -15.68 14.84 3.95
N ALA A 114 -15.81 13.51 3.91
CA ALA A 114 -16.24 12.74 2.74
C ALA A 114 -15.43 13.05 1.46
N LYS A 115 -14.10 13.14 1.59
CA LYS A 115 -13.19 13.55 0.52
C LYS A 115 -12.03 12.60 0.32
N PHE A 116 -11.68 12.36 -0.93
CA PHE A 116 -10.46 11.66 -1.34
C PHE A 116 -9.33 12.65 -1.64
N TYR A 117 -8.12 12.10 -1.81
CA TYR A 117 -6.93 12.86 -2.14
C TYR A 117 -7.11 13.79 -3.37
N ASN A 118 -6.42 14.93 -3.36
CA ASN A 118 -6.68 16.11 -4.22
C ASN A 118 -6.73 15.85 -5.75
N LYS A 119 -7.51 16.67 -6.47
CA LYS A 119 -7.54 16.77 -7.93
C LYS A 119 -6.65 17.93 -8.37
N SER A 120 -5.42 17.68 -8.81
CA SER A 120 -4.68 18.68 -9.59
C SER A 120 -4.47 18.15 -11.01
N LEU A 121 -5.37 18.57 -11.90
CA LEU A 121 -5.08 18.58 -13.33
C LEU A 121 -4.44 19.94 -13.65
N PRO A 122 -3.45 20.00 -14.56
CA PRO A 122 -2.97 21.29 -15.05
C PRO A 122 -4.04 21.96 -15.92
N GLU A 123 -3.93 23.29 -16.04
CA GLU A 123 -4.71 24.21 -16.89
C GLU A 123 -5.95 24.88 -16.28
N SER A 124 -5.72 25.81 -15.35
CA SER A 124 -5.95 27.23 -15.67
C SER A 124 -5.22 28.13 -14.67
N LYS A 125 -4.63 29.24 -15.15
CA LYS A 125 -3.87 30.20 -14.32
C LYS A 125 -4.73 31.00 -13.32
N GLU A 126 -6.03 30.72 -13.25
CA GLU A 126 -7.00 31.50 -12.47
C GLU A 126 -7.76 30.69 -11.40
N THR A 127 -7.49 29.40 -11.25
CA THR A 127 -8.04 28.61 -10.14
C THR A 127 -6.92 27.97 -9.33
N LYS A 128 -6.78 28.39 -8.06
CA LYS A 128 -6.00 27.63 -7.08
C LYS A 128 -6.61 26.23 -7.01
N ALA A 129 -5.92 25.22 -7.55
CA ALA A 129 -6.33 23.82 -7.50
C ALA A 129 -6.48 23.37 -6.03
N THR A 130 -7.72 23.42 -5.53
CA THR A 130 -8.10 23.19 -4.13
C THR A 130 -9.42 22.41 -4.01
N SER A 131 -9.81 21.66 -5.04
CA SER A 131 -10.97 20.76 -4.92
C SER A 131 -10.52 19.33 -4.72
N SER A 132 -10.73 18.83 -3.50
CA SER A 132 -10.75 17.41 -3.17
C SER A 132 -11.56 16.58 -4.17
N VAL A 133 -11.17 15.32 -4.37
CA VAL A 133 -11.96 14.36 -5.14
C VAL A 133 -13.13 13.89 -4.27
N THR A 134 -14.34 13.87 -4.84
CA THR A 134 -15.56 13.40 -4.19
C THR A 134 -15.91 11.97 -4.62
N GLN A 135 -16.91 11.35 -3.99
CA GLN A 135 -17.41 10.05 -4.42
C GLN A 135 -17.94 10.08 -5.88
N SER A 136 -18.61 11.16 -6.28
CA SER A 136 -19.18 11.27 -7.63
C SER A 136 -18.09 11.42 -8.71
N ASP A 137 -16.98 12.12 -8.42
CA ASP A 137 -15.82 12.17 -9.33
C ASP A 137 -15.29 10.78 -9.70
N ILE A 138 -15.47 9.78 -8.82
CA ILE A 138 -15.02 8.39 -9.03
C ILE A 138 -16.12 7.54 -9.69
N HIS A 139 -17.38 7.73 -9.31
CA HIS A 139 -18.48 6.84 -9.71
C HIS A 139 -19.25 7.27 -10.97
N ASP A 140 -19.29 8.56 -11.27
CA ASP A 140 -20.10 9.06 -12.39
C ASP A 140 -19.51 8.63 -13.75
N ASP A 141 -18.20 8.41 -13.81
CA ASP A 141 -17.51 7.80 -14.94
C ASP A 141 -16.62 6.65 -14.48
N PRO A 142 -16.95 5.38 -14.81
CA PRO A 142 -16.13 4.23 -14.44
C PRO A 142 -14.73 4.24 -15.09
N ASN A 143 -14.51 5.08 -16.12
CA ASN A 143 -13.23 5.23 -16.80
C ASN A 143 -12.45 6.49 -16.36
N SER A 144 -12.91 7.21 -15.34
CA SER A 144 -12.34 8.52 -14.97
C SER A 144 -10.83 8.46 -14.65
N GLY A 145 -10.34 7.30 -14.21
CA GLY A 145 -8.93 7.11 -13.80
C GLY A 145 -8.55 7.89 -12.54
N VAL A 146 -9.44 8.72 -11.99
CA VAL A 146 -9.16 9.65 -10.90
C VAL A 146 -8.70 8.87 -9.68
N ASN A 147 -7.50 9.19 -9.18
CA ASN A 147 -6.90 8.57 -8.01
C ASN A 147 -6.76 7.04 -8.06
N GLY A 148 -6.82 6.41 -9.23
CA GLY A 148 -6.57 4.97 -9.33
C GLY A 148 -5.16 4.59 -9.71
N MET A 149 -4.99 3.27 -9.84
CA MET A 149 -3.70 2.65 -10.10
C MET A 149 -3.23 2.82 -11.56
N GLU A 150 -4.10 3.30 -12.46
CA GLU A 150 -3.75 3.53 -13.86
C GLU A 150 -2.59 4.52 -13.97
N ALA A 151 -2.63 5.61 -13.19
CA ALA A 151 -1.54 6.57 -13.11
C ALA A 151 -0.23 5.95 -12.62
N TRP A 152 -0.31 4.99 -11.69
CA TRP A 152 0.85 4.30 -11.12
C TRP A 152 1.40 3.29 -12.13
N SER A 153 0.54 2.62 -12.88
CA SER A 153 0.90 1.56 -13.83
C SER A 153 1.77 2.05 -14.98
N ALA A 154 1.71 3.34 -15.33
CA ALA A 154 2.52 3.94 -16.38
C ALA A 154 4.04 3.80 -16.14
N SER A 155 4.46 3.74 -14.87
CA SER A 155 5.87 3.51 -14.49
C SER A 155 6.06 2.34 -13.53
N GLY A 156 4.97 1.83 -12.96
CA GLY A 156 4.99 0.86 -11.87
C GLY A 156 5.45 1.49 -10.55
N VAL A 157 5.44 0.68 -9.50
CA VAL A 157 6.01 1.03 -8.20
C VAL A 157 7.35 0.32 -8.08
N ALA A 158 8.43 1.05 -8.37
CA ALA A 158 9.79 0.57 -8.25
C ALA A 158 10.61 1.55 -7.42
N GLY A 159 11.37 1.03 -6.45
CA GLY A 159 12.13 1.85 -5.52
C GLY A 159 12.97 0.99 -4.59
N ARG A 160 13.64 1.63 -3.63
CA ARG A 160 14.36 0.92 -2.57
C ARG A 160 13.37 0.45 -1.51
N GLY A 161 13.31 -0.85 -1.26
CA GLY A 161 12.55 -1.40 -0.13
C GLY A 161 13.38 -1.39 1.14
N VAL A 162 12.79 -0.98 2.27
CA VAL A 162 13.41 -1.07 3.59
C VAL A 162 12.52 -1.92 4.50
N LEU A 163 13.06 -3.06 4.95
CA LEU A 163 12.36 -3.97 5.87
C LEU A 163 12.59 -3.54 7.32
N ILE A 164 11.50 -3.24 8.01
CA ILE A 164 11.44 -3.10 9.46
C ILE A 164 10.81 -4.37 10.04
N ASP A 165 11.63 -5.20 10.67
CA ASP A 165 11.20 -6.49 11.21
C ASP A 165 10.73 -6.38 12.67
N TYR A 166 9.52 -5.87 12.86
CA TYR A 166 8.94 -5.73 14.20
C TYR A 166 8.74 -7.08 14.87
N TYR A 167 8.29 -8.09 14.13
CA TYR A 167 8.02 -9.41 14.69
C TYR A 167 9.27 -10.02 15.35
N ALA A 168 10.39 -10.09 14.63
CA ALA A 168 11.64 -10.64 15.19
C ALA A 168 12.21 -9.76 16.31
N TRP A 169 12.05 -8.43 16.22
CA TRP A 169 12.50 -7.52 17.26
C TRP A 169 11.67 -7.68 18.55
N ALA A 170 10.35 -7.80 18.44
CA ALA A 170 9.44 -8.01 19.56
C ALA A 170 9.77 -9.30 20.31
N GLU A 171 10.04 -10.41 19.58
CA GLU A 171 10.49 -11.67 20.18
C GLU A 171 11.78 -11.49 21.01
N LYS A 172 12.79 -10.79 20.46
CA LYS A 172 14.04 -10.50 21.18
C LYS A 172 13.84 -9.66 22.43
N LYS A 173 12.86 -8.76 22.42
CA LYS A 173 12.49 -7.93 23.58
C LYS A 173 11.56 -8.63 24.58
N GLY A 174 11.12 -9.86 24.27
CA GLY A 174 10.13 -10.57 25.10
C GLY A 174 8.73 -9.95 25.05
N ILE A 175 8.42 -9.20 23.99
CA ILE A 175 7.10 -8.61 23.76
C ILE A 175 6.24 -9.65 23.07
N HIS A 176 5.20 -10.11 23.75
CA HIS A 176 4.22 -11.05 23.22
C HIS A 176 2.98 -10.29 22.74
N TYR A 177 2.59 -10.51 21.49
CA TYR A 177 1.34 -10.00 20.92
C TYR A 177 0.72 -11.04 19.99
N ASP A 178 -0.56 -10.88 19.67
CA ASP A 178 -1.28 -11.68 18.68
C ASP A 178 -1.08 -11.06 17.28
N PRO A 179 -0.36 -11.70 16.35
CA PRO A 179 -0.15 -11.15 15.01
C PRO A 179 -1.42 -11.01 14.16
N LEU A 180 -2.51 -11.66 14.55
CA LEU A 180 -3.83 -11.54 13.91
C LEU A 180 -4.79 -10.63 14.68
N GLY A 181 -4.37 -10.13 15.85
CA GLY A 181 -5.17 -9.27 16.72
C GLY A 181 -4.80 -7.80 16.61
N THR A 182 -5.56 -6.96 17.31
CA THR A 182 -5.24 -5.54 17.46
C THR A 182 -4.00 -5.37 18.34
N HIS A 183 -2.92 -4.90 17.74
CA HIS A 183 -1.68 -4.55 18.44
C HIS A 183 -1.10 -3.25 17.89
N ALA A 184 -0.84 -2.28 18.76
CA ALA A 184 -0.31 -0.99 18.35
C ALA A 184 1.22 -1.03 18.32
N ILE A 185 1.79 -0.85 17.12
CA ILE A 185 3.24 -0.65 16.92
C ILE A 185 3.53 0.85 16.99
N ARG A 186 4.31 1.26 17.98
CA ARG A 186 4.64 2.67 18.25
C ARG A 186 5.79 3.13 17.37
N LEU A 187 5.78 4.42 17.02
CA LEU A 187 6.89 5.06 16.30
C LEU A 187 8.23 4.91 17.03
N SER A 188 8.23 4.92 18.37
CA SER A 188 9.45 4.74 19.17
C SER A 188 10.07 3.35 18.96
N GLU A 189 9.25 2.31 18.85
CA GLU A 189 9.72 0.93 18.62
C GLU A 189 10.28 0.79 17.19
N VAL A 190 9.63 1.41 16.21
CA VAL A 190 10.13 1.45 14.82
C VAL A 190 11.49 2.17 14.76
N LYS A 191 11.65 3.30 15.47
CA LYS A 191 12.92 4.02 15.55
C LYS A 191 14.01 3.16 16.19
N GLU A 192 13.68 2.44 17.27
CA GLU A 192 14.62 1.53 17.91
C GLU A 192 15.05 0.39 16.97
N ILE A 193 14.14 -0.18 16.17
CA ILE A 193 14.49 -1.20 15.16
C ILE A 193 15.45 -0.63 14.10
N ILE A 194 15.19 0.60 13.64
CA ILE A 194 16.04 1.30 12.66
C ILE A 194 17.45 1.50 13.23
N GLU A 195 17.55 1.93 14.48
CA GLU A 195 18.82 2.13 15.19
C GLU A 195 19.56 0.80 15.42
N ASP A 196 18.89 -0.20 15.98
CA ASP A 196 19.44 -1.55 16.25
C ASP A 196 19.96 -2.23 14.98
N SER A 197 19.32 -1.95 13.84
CA SER A 197 19.66 -2.54 12.53
C SER A 197 20.58 -1.66 11.69
N ASN A 198 20.99 -0.49 12.21
CA ASN A 198 21.79 0.51 11.49
C ASN A 198 21.22 0.84 10.10
N ILE A 199 19.91 1.05 10.03
CA ILE A 199 19.18 1.35 8.81
C ILE A 199 19.22 2.86 8.55
N GLU A 200 19.69 3.26 7.38
CA GLU A 200 19.61 4.64 6.91
C GLU A 200 18.41 4.82 5.97
N LEU A 201 17.37 5.51 6.46
CA LEU A 201 16.21 5.87 5.64
C LEU A 201 16.53 7.00 4.66
N ARG A 202 15.96 6.92 3.46
CA ARG A 202 16.12 7.90 2.37
C ARG A 202 14.76 8.27 1.78
N PRO A 203 14.61 9.49 1.25
CA PRO A 203 13.40 9.84 0.49
C PRO A 203 13.17 8.87 -0.67
N GLY A 204 11.94 8.38 -0.80
CA GLY A 204 11.56 7.38 -1.80
C GLY A 204 11.72 5.92 -1.36
N ASP A 205 12.11 5.67 -0.11
CA ASP A 205 12.05 4.33 0.45
C ASP A 205 10.62 3.81 0.53
N ILE A 206 10.43 2.58 0.09
CA ILE A 206 9.22 1.80 0.30
C ILE A 206 9.38 1.11 1.64
N PHE A 207 8.66 1.62 2.64
CA PHE A 207 8.64 1.09 3.99
C PHE A 207 7.88 -0.23 4.06
N ILE A 208 8.54 -1.30 4.50
CA ILE A 208 7.96 -2.64 4.63
C ILE A 208 8.01 -3.03 6.10
N LEU A 209 6.86 -3.13 6.76
CA LEU A 209 6.77 -3.53 8.16
C LEU A 209 6.35 -5.00 8.26
N ARG A 210 7.23 -5.87 8.78
CA ARG A 210 6.88 -7.26 9.07
C ARG A 210 6.27 -7.36 10.46
N THR A 211 4.98 -7.70 10.49
CA THR A 211 4.18 -7.83 11.72
C THR A 211 3.90 -9.28 12.12
N GLY A 212 4.39 -10.27 11.36
CA GLY A 212 4.28 -11.70 11.70
C GLY A 212 2.94 -12.37 11.36
N SER A 213 1.97 -11.65 10.78
CA SER A 213 0.65 -12.19 10.44
C SER A 213 0.71 -13.38 9.48
N TYR A 214 1.58 -13.35 8.46
CA TYR A 214 1.78 -14.49 7.56
C TYR A 214 2.38 -15.70 8.28
N ASP A 215 3.45 -15.52 9.05
CA ASP A 215 4.14 -16.63 9.73
C ASP A 215 3.22 -17.32 10.74
N TYR A 216 2.41 -16.53 11.45
CA TYR A 216 1.38 -17.06 12.33
C TYR A 216 0.31 -17.83 11.55
N ALA A 217 -0.18 -17.28 10.44
CA ALA A 217 -1.20 -17.92 9.61
C ALA A 217 -0.70 -19.22 8.96
N ALA A 218 0.51 -19.21 8.39
CA ALA A 218 1.12 -20.36 7.71
C ALA A 218 1.58 -21.46 8.68
N GLY A 219 1.90 -21.09 9.93
CA GLY A 219 2.25 -22.03 11.00
C GLY A 219 1.03 -22.60 11.75
N SER A 220 -0.16 -22.04 11.53
CA SER A 220 -1.40 -22.52 12.17
C SER A 220 -1.94 -23.75 11.46
N SER A 221 -2.29 -24.79 12.22
CA SER A 221 -2.88 -26.03 11.69
C SER A 221 -4.36 -25.89 11.29
N GLU A 222 -4.98 -24.74 11.56
CA GLU A 222 -6.41 -24.46 11.32
C GLU A 222 -6.58 -23.16 10.52
N PRO A 223 -6.72 -23.24 9.18
CA PRO A 223 -6.85 -22.06 8.31
C PRO A 223 -8.12 -21.23 8.57
N GLU A 224 -9.20 -21.88 9.01
CA GLU A 224 -10.48 -21.22 9.30
C GLU A 224 -10.35 -20.22 10.47
N ASP A 225 -9.57 -20.56 11.51
CA ASP A 225 -9.32 -19.72 12.68
C ASP A 225 -8.56 -18.44 12.35
N VAL A 226 -7.69 -18.48 11.32
CA VAL A 226 -6.97 -17.29 10.84
C VAL A 226 -7.97 -16.27 10.28
N CYS A 227 -8.89 -16.71 9.42
CA CYS A 227 -9.88 -15.84 8.78
C CYS A 227 -10.90 -15.30 9.79
N TYR A 228 -11.38 -16.11 10.74
CA TYR A 228 -12.32 -15.65 11.77
C TYR A 228 -11.73 -14.58 12.70
N ARG A 229 -10.42 -14.58 12.95
CA ARG A 229 -9.78 -13.61 13.84
C ARG A 229 -9.51 -12.25 13.19
N PHE A 230 -9.30 -12.20 11.87
CA PHE A 230 -9.22 -10.94 11.12
C PHE A 230 -10.53 -10.13 11.12
N VAL A 231 -11.69 -10.75 11.40
CA VAL A 231 -13.03 -10.14 11.22
C VAL A 231 -13.57 -9.51 12.51
N ARG A 232 -12.84 -9.53 13.64
CA ARG A 232 -13.35 -8.91 14.87
C ARG A 232 -13.47 -7.39 14.68
N PRO A 233 -14.66 -6.79 14.94
CA PRO A 233 -14.84 -5.36 14.85
C PRO A 233 -13.84 -4.63 15.76
N ILE A 234 -13.31 -3.52 15.26
CA ILE A 234 -12.68 -2.50 16.10
C ILE A 234 -13.83 -1.92 16.94
N ASN A 235 -13.93 -2.34 18.21
CA ASN A 235 -14.86 -1.73 19.18
C ASN A 235 -14.32 -0.38 19.65
#